data_AF-A0A4Y8CDA5-F1
#
_entry.id   AF-A0A4Y8CDA5-F1
#
_cell.length_a   1.000
_cell.length_b   1.000
_cell.length_c   1.000
_cell.angle_alpha   90.00
_cell.angle_beta   90.00
_cell.angle_gamma   90.00
#
_symmetry.space_group_name_H-M   'P 1'
#
loop_
_entity.id
_entity.type
_entity.pdbx_description
1 polymer ?
#
loop_
_entity_poly.entity_id
_entity_poly.type
_entity_poly.pdbx_seq_one_letter_code
_entity_poly.pdbx_strand_id
1 'polypeptide(L)'
;ARDYLVPSRVHQGEFYALPQSPQLFKQLLMCSGFDRYFQIAKCFRDEDLRADRQPEFTQIDVEMSFCEQKDVINVAETFLKDIFKACGKEIQTPFRQMQYKDAMENYGSDKPDLRFDLKFIDVIDIFAKSNNEIFANIAKDTKKNRIKAIRVPKGDTIFSKRQMQRFEEFVRKFGA
;
A
#
# COMPACT_ATOMS: atom_id res chain seq x y z
N ALA A 1 -2.87 -12.88 -7.36
CA ALA A 1 -3.03 -12.74 -8.81
C ALA A 1 -2.94 -14.09 -9.49
N ARG A 2 -3.91 -14.39 -10.35
CA ARG A 2 -3.88 -15.54 -11.27
C ARG A 2 -3.26 -15.10 -12.59
N ASP A 3 -2.71 -16.06 -13.32
CA ASP A 3 -2.11 -15.82 -14.63
C ASP A 3 -3.14 -15.99 -15.75
N TYR A 4 -3.03 -15.15 -16.78
CA TYR A 4 -3.68 -15.44 -18.05
C TYR A 4 -2.93 -16.54 -18.79
N LEU A 5 -3.65 -17.59 -19.20
CA LEU A 5 -3.08 -18.72 -19.91
C LEU A 5 -3.32 -18.60 -21.42
N VAL A 6 -2.28 -18.89 -22.20
CA VAL A 6 -2.32 -18.94 -23.66
C VAL A 6 -1.98 -20.37 -24.09
N PRO A 7 -2.93 -21.11 -24.71
CA PRO A 7 -2.70 -22.51 -25.09
C PRO A 7 -1.62 -22.64 -26.17
N SER A 8 -0.73 -23.61 -26.02
CA SER A 8 0.30 -23.89 -27.02
C SER A 8 -0.27 -24.71 -28.18
N ARG A 9 -0.07 -24.22 -29.42
CA ARG A 9 -0.40 -24.99 -30.63
C ARG A 9 0.58 -26.14 -30.85
N VAL A 10 1.82 -26.01 -30.38
CA VAL A 10 2.92 -26.94 -30.66
C VAL A 10 2.99 -28.05 -29.61
N HIS A 11 2.77 -27.69 -28.35
CA HIS A 11 2.89 -28.61 -27.21
C HIS A 11 1.49 -28.88 -26.64
N GLN A 12 0.90 -29.99 -27.07
CA GLN A 12 -0.48 -30.34 -26.69
C GLN A 12 -0.59 -30.56 -25.17
N GLY A 13 -1.54 -29.86 -24.55
CA GLY A 13 -1.76 -29.91 -23.10
C GLY A 13 -0.92 -28.91 -22.31
N GLU A 14 -0.05 -28.14 -22.96
CA GLU A 14 0.77 -27.10 -22.32
C GLU A 14 0.25 -25.69 -22.63
N PHE A 15 0.56 -24.76 -21.71
CA PHE A 15 0.11 -23.38 -21.74
C PHE A 15 1.28 -22.45 -21.42
N TYR A 16 1.32 -21.31 -22.10
CA TYR A 16 2.12 -20.16 -21.68
C TYR A 16 1.32 -19.31 -20.69
N ALA A 17 2.02 -18.63 -19.79
CA ALA A 17 1.44 -17.65 -18.89
C ALA A 17 1.86 -16.24 -19.32
N LEU A 18 0.90 -15.32 -19.41
CA LEU A 18 1.24 -13.91 -19.59
C LEU A 18 1.84 -13.36 -18.28
N PRO A 19 2.92 -12.56 -18.36
CA PRO A 19 3.66 -12.17 -17.18
C PRO A 19 2.90 -11.14 -16.34
N GLN A 20 2.84 -11.38 -15.03
CA GLN A 20 2.34 -10.39 -14.07
C GLN A 20 3.33 -9.23 -13.83
N SER A 21 4.61 -9.48 -14.11
CA SER A 21 5.73 -8.55 -14.15
C SER A 21 6.94 -9.27 -14.77
N PRO A 22 7.96 -8.58 -15.29
CA PRO A 22 9.19 -9.19 -15.80
C PRO A 22 10.19 -9.61 -14.69
N GLN A 23 9.72 -9.86 -13.45
CA GLN A 23 10.55 -10.07 -12.26
C GLN A 23 11.65 -11.13 -12.43
N LEU A 24 11.34 -12.28 -13.03
CA LEU A 24 12.36 -13.31 -13.22
C LEU A 24 13.37 -12.90 -14.32
N PHE A 25 12.89 -12.25 -15.39
CA PHE A 25 13.73 -11.85 -16.52
C PHE A 25 14.71 -10.75 -16.13
N LYS A 26 14.29 -9.74 -15.36
CA LYS A 26 15.20 -8.68 -14.91
C LYS A 26 16.29 -9.23 -13.97
N GLN A 27 15.96 -10.21 -13.14
CA GLN A 27 16.94 -10.91 -12.30
C GLN A 27 17.95 -11.69 -13.15
N LEU A 28 17.48 -12.42 -14.17
CA LEU A 28 18.37 -13.11 -15.12
C LEU A 28 19.28 -12.12 -15.87
N LEU A 29 18.78 -10.93 -16.22
CA LEU A 29 19.61 -9.88 -16.82
C LEU A 29 20.71 -9.39 -15.87
N MET A 30 20.40 -9.21 -14.57
CA MET A 30 21.45 -8.88 -13.58
C MET A 30 22.49 -10.00 -13.50
N CYS A 31 22.06 -11.27 -13.46
CA CYS A 31 22.96 -12.42 -13.51
C CYS A 31 23.77 -12.52 -14.81
N SER A 32 23.25 -12.00 -15.92
CA SER A 32 23.91 -11.97 -17.23
C SER A 32 25.00 -10.89 -17.33
N GLY A 33 25.21 -10.10 -16.27
CA GLY A 33 26.25 -9.08 -16.19
C GLY A 33 25.77 -7.66 -16.51
N PHE A 34 24.47 -7.44 -16.73
CA PHE A 34 23.95 -6.08 -16.83
C PHE A 34 23.93 -5.42 -15.44
N ASP A 35 24.56 -4.25 -15.30
CA ASP A 35 24.60 -3.53 -14.02
C ASP A 35 23.26 -2.86 -13.68
N ARG A 36 22.56 -2.33 -14.68
CA ARG A 36 21.26 -1.64 -14.52
C ARG A 36 20.36 -1.94 -15.69
N TYR A 37 19.08 -2.11 -15.41
CA TYR A 37 18.06 -2.41 -16.40
C TYR A 37 16.80 -1.59 -16.11
N PHE A 38 16.12 -1.17 -17.18
CA PHE A 38 14.76 -0.65 -17.08
C PHE A 38 13.93 -1.09 -18.29
N GLN A 39 12.61 -1.21 -18.10
CA GLN A 39 11.67 -1.47 -19.19
C GLN A 39 10.30 -0.87 -18.87
N ILE A 40 9.66 -0.29 -19.89
CA ILE A 40 8.22 0.00 -19.84
C ILE A 40 7.50 -1.25 -20.35
N ALA A 41 7.03 -2.09 -19.43
CA ALA A 41 6.51 -3.42 -19.72
C ALA A 41 4.99 -3.50 -19.58
N LYS A 42 4.34 -4.23 -20.49
CA LYS A 42 2.96 -4.66 -20.33
C LYS A 42 2.89 -5.85 -19.38
N CYS A 43 1.97 -5.76 -18.43
CA CYS A 43 1.78 -6.74 -17.37
C CYS A 43 0.31 -7.15 -17.30
N PHE A 44 0.06 -8.41 -16.96
CA PHE A 44 -1.27 -8.99 -17.01
C PHE A 44 -1.60 -9.67 -15.68
N ARG A 45 -2.79 -9.42 -15.13
CA ARG A 45 -3.28 -10.06 -13.91
C ARG A 45 -4.74 -10.45 -14.08
N ASP A 46 -5.03 -11.74 -13.92
CA ASP A 46 -6.40 -12.25 -13.91
C ASP A 46 -6.97 -12.09 -12.49
N GLU A 47 -7.42 -10.88 -12.18
CA GLU A 47 -8.08 -10.50 -10.93
C GLU A 47 -9.32 -9.65 -11.21
N ASP A 48 -10.26 -9.63 -10.27
CA ASP A 48 -11.43 -8.76 -10.34
C ASP A 48 -11.04 -7.28 -10.48
N LEU A 49 -11.72 -6.61 -11.40
CA LEU A 49 -11.49 -5.21 -11.71
C LEU A 49 -11.87 -4.31 -10.53
N ARG A 50 -11.09 -3.24 -10.36
CA ARG A 50 -11.40 -2.14 -9.45
C ARG A 50 -11.16 -0.83 -10.19
N ALA A 51 -11.61 0.29 -9.64
CA ALA A 51 -11.39 1.60 -10.24
C ALA A 51 -9.92 1.89 -10.56
N ASP A 52 -9.00 1.33 -9.76
CA ASP A 52 -7.55 1.45 -9.89
C ASP A 52 -6.87 0.17 -10.43
N ARG A 53 -7.63 -0.85 -10.87
CA ARG A 53 -7.09 -2.16 -11.30
C ARG A 53 -7.67 -2.58 -12.64
N GLN A 54 -6.78 -2.64 -13.64
CA GLN A 54 -7.04 -3.16 -14.98
C GLN A 54 -6.34 -4.52 -15.17
N PRO A 55 -6.87 -5.40 -16.02
CA PRO A 55 -6.32 -6.73 -16.21
C PRO A 55 -5.02 -6.69 -17.00
N GLU A 56 -4.90 -5.72 -17.91
CA GLU A 56 -3.65 -5.30 -18.55
C GLU A 56 -3.27 -3.92 -18.01
N PHE A 57 -2.02 -3.75 -17.60
CA PHE A 57 -1.49 -2.47 -17.15
C PHE A 57 -0.02 -2.34 -17.54
N THR A 58 0.49 -1.11 -17.51
CA THR A 58 1.89 -0.82 -17.88
C THR A 58 2.68 -0.51 -16.63
N GLN A 59 3.81 -1.19 -16.47
CA GLN A 59 4.77 -0.95 -15.39
C GLN A 59 6.04 -0.32 -15.95
N ILE A 60 6.64 0.57 -15.16
CA ILE A 60 8.03 0.99 -15.33
C ILE A 60 8.83 0.10 -14.41
N ASP A 61 9.40 -0.96 -14.97
CA ASP A 61 10.19 -1.93 -14.24
C ASP A 61 11.67 -1.54 -14.28
N VAL A 62 12.35 -1.70 -13.16
CA VAL A 62 13.74 -1.28 -12.93
C VAL A 62 14.43 -2.35 -12.11
N GLU A 63 15.70 -2.59 -12.40
CA GLU A 63 16.57 -3.47 -11.62
C GLU A 63 18.01 -2.91 -11.62
N MET A 64 18.73 -3.09 -10.51
CA MET A 64 20.10 -2.62 -10.32
C MET A 64 20.92 -3.71 -9.61
N SER A 65 22.16 -3.92 -10.06
CA SER A 65 23.14 -4.79 -9.42
C SER A 65 24.01 -3.99 -8.44
N PHE A 66 24.58 -4.69 -7.45
CA PHE A 66 25.55 -4.12 -6.48
C PHE A 66 25.07 -2.85 -5.75
N CYS A 67 23.76 -2.70 -5.57
CA CYS A 67 23.15 -1.55 -4.91
C CYS A 67 22.56 -1.90 -3.55
N GLU A 68 22.44 -0.92 -2.68
CA GLU A 68 21.63 -1.03 -1.46
C GLU A 68 20.23 -0.45 -1.67
N GLN A 69 19.32 -0.73 -0.73
CA GLN A 69 17.95 -0.22 -0.76
C GLN A 69 17.89 1.31 -0.94
N LYS A 70 18.79 2.04 -0.28
CA LYS A 70 18.83 3.51 -0.34
C LYS A 70 19.19 4.02 -1.74
N ASP A 71 20.06 3.31 -2.47
CA ASP A 71 20.44 3.70 -3.83
C ASP A 71 19.24 3.61 -4.77
N VAL A 72 18.50 2.50 -4.70
CA VAL A 72 17.29 2.29 -5.52
C VAL A 72 16.22 3.34 -5.20
N ILE A 73 16.02 3.66 -3.91
CA ILE A 73 15.08 4.71 -3.49
C ILE A 73 15.49 6.06 -4.06
N ASN A 74 16.77 6.45 -3.96
CA ASN A 74 17.25 7.74 -4.46
C ASN A 74 17.06 7.88 -5.98
N VAL A 75 17.31 6.81 -6.73
CA VAL A 75 17.05 6.77 -8.18
C VAL A 75 15.56 6.95 -8.46
N ALA A 76 14.69 6.24 -7.74
CA ALA A 76 13.24 6.37 -7.88
C ALA A 76 12.73 7.77 -7.52
N GLU A 77 13.24 8.38 -6.44
CA GLU A 77 12.88 9.75 -6.04
C GLU A 77 13.27 10.78 -7.12
N THR A 78 14.48 10.65 -7.66
CA THR A 78 14.98 11.52 -8.75
C THR A 78 14.11 11.36 -9.99
N PHE A 79 13.82 10.13 -10.39
CA PHE A 79 12.97 9.81 -11.52
C PHE A 79 11.55 10.40 -11.38
N LEU A 80 10.93 10.25 -10.20
CA LEU A 80 9.62 10.83 -9.92
C LEU A 80 9.67 12.37 -9.94
N LYS A 81 10.70 12.98 -9.38
CA LYS A 81 10.88 14.44 -9.42
C LYS A 81 10.94 14.95 -10.86
N ASP A 82 11.69 14.27 -11.72
CA ASP A 82 11.82 14.63 -13.13
C ASP A 82 10.51 14.46 -13.91
N ILE A 83 9.76 13.36 -13.66
CA ILE A 83 8.42 13.17 -14.25
C ILE A 83 7.48 14.29 -13.83
N PHE A 84 7.37 14.59 -12.53
CA PHE A 84 6.47 15.62 -12.05
C PHE A 84 6.84 16.99 -12.63
N LYS A 85 8.14 17.30 -12.70
CA LYS A 85 8.64 18.53 -13.32
C LYS A 85 8.25 18.60 -14.79
N ALA A 86 8.39 17.51 -15.56
CA ALA A 86 7.94 17.44 -16.95
C ALA A 86 6.43 17.63 -17.09
N CYS A 87 5.64 17.24 -16.08
CA CYS A 87 4.21 17.53 -15.98
C CYS A 87 3.87 18.92 -15.42
N GLY A 88 4.86 19.81 -15.25
CA GLY A 88 4.65 21.18 -14.73
C GLY A 88 4.35 21.25 -13.24
N LYS A 89 4.73 20.23 -12.46
CA LYS A 89 4.56 20.19 -11.00
C LYS A 89 5.90 20.10 -10.30
N GLU A 90 6.08 20.86 -9.23
CA GLU A 90 7.24 20.74 -8.36
C GLU A 90 6.90 19.87 -7.15
N ILE A 91 7.80 18.94 -6.84
CA ILE A 91 7.73 18.10 -5.65
C ILE A 91 9.05 18.18 -4.88
N GLN A 92 8.96 18.11 -3.55
CA GLN A 92 10.12 18.18 -2.67
C GLN A 92 10.69 16.78 -2.41
N THR A 93 12.02 16.67 -2.47
CA THR A 93 12.79 15.47 -2.13
C THR A 93 13.83 15.83 -1.05
N PRO A 94 14.27 14.90 -0.19
CA PRO A 94 13.90 13.48 -0.15
C PRO A 94 12.46 13.26 0.33
N PHE A 95 11.82 12.18 -0.09
CA PHE A 95 10.48 11.84 0.39
C PHE A 95 10.53 11.35 1.83
N ARG A 96 9.45 11.61 2.57
CA ARG A 96 9.32 11.12 3.94
C ARG A 96 9.27 9.59 3.93
N GLN A 97 10.25 8.97 4.57
CA GLN A 97 10.26 7.54 4.81
C GLN A 97 9.56 7.22 6.13
N MET A 98 8.81 6.13 6.15
CA MET A 98 8.06 5.65 7.30
C MET A 98 8.16 4.13 7.33
N GLN A 99 8.47 3.55 8.49
CA GLN A 99 8.48 2.11 8.63
C GLN A 99 7.06 1.57 8.53
N TYR A 100 6.91 0.37 7.96
CA TYR A 100 5.60 -0.31 7.87
C TYR A 100 4.89 -0.37 9.22
N LYS A 101 5.62 -0.71 10.29
CA LYS A 101 5.07 -0.77 11.65
C LYS A 101 4.48 0.58 12.06
N ASP A 102 5.18 1.68 11.79
CA ASP A 102 4.71 3.02 12.14
C ASP A 102 3.51 3.45 11.28
N ALA A 103 3.47 3.08 10.01
CA ALA A 103 2.35 3.37 9.12
C ALA A 103 1.07 2.65 9.58
N MET A 104 1.18 1.35 9.89
CA MET A 104 0.08 0.56 10.41
C MET A 104 -0.36 1.03 11.80
N GLU A 105 0.60 1.33 12.69
CA GLU A 105 0.32 1.76 14.05
C GLU A 105 -0.37 3.14 14.10
N ASN A 106 0.11 4.08 13.27
CA ASN A 106 -0.38 5.45 13.28
C ASN A 106 -1.57 5.70 12.33
N TYR A 107 -1.80 4.87 11.31
CA TYR A 107 -2.84 5.14 10.30
C TYR A 107 -3.66 3.91 9.89
N GLY A 108 -3.31 2.71 10.36
CA GLY A 108 -4.00 1.48 9.96
C GLY A 108 -3.88 1.15 8.47
N SER A 109 -2.90 1.74 7.77
CA SER A 109 -2.66 1.53 6.35
C SER A 109 -1.17 1.59 6.05
N ASP A 110 -0.73 0.69 5.17
CA ASP A 110 0.60 0.63 4.57
C ASP A 110 0.82 1.70 3.48
N LYS A 111 -0.25 2.39 3.08
CA LYS A 111 -0.25 3.51 2.12
C LYS A 111 -1.04 4.70 2.68
N PRO A 112 -0.60 5.29 3.81
CA PRO A 112 -1.35 6.33 4.49
C PRO A 112 -1.45 7.61 3.66
N ASP A 113 -2.63 8.23 3.67
CA ASP A 113 -2.81 9.55 3.08
C ASP A 113 -2.36 10.65 4.05
N LEU A 114 -1.12 11.10 3.88
CA LEU A 114 -0.48 12.08 4.76
C LEU A 114 -1.02 13.51 4.60
N ARG A 115 -1.93 13.76 3.66
CA ARG A 115 -2.53 15.10 3.49
C ARG A 115 -3.47 15.48 4.64
N PHE A 116 -4.09 14.48 5.28
CA PHE A 116 -5.00 14.69 6.41
C PHE A 116 -4.28 14.67 7.77
N ASP A 117 -3.17 13.92 7.88
CA ASP A 117 -2.36 13.70 9.09
C ASP A 117 -3.17 13.36 10.37
N LEU A 118 -4.24 12.59 10.22
CA LEU A 118 -5.10 12.15 11.31
C LEU A 118 -4.61 10.83 11.91
N LYS A 119 -3.57 10.91 12.74
CA LYS A 119 -2.98 9.73 13.39
C LYS A 119 -3.90 9.09 14.42
N PHE A 120 -3.81 7.77 14.53
CA PHE A 120 -4.34 6.97 15.62
C PHE A 120 -3.56 7.24 16.91
N ILE A 121 -4.29 7.25 18.02
CA ILE A 121 -3.75 7.36 19.37
C ILE A 121 -4.13 6.08 20.11
N ASP A 122 -3.15 5.37 20.66
CA ASP A 122 -3.43 4.23 21.53
C ASP A 122 -4.03 4.72 22.85
N VAL A 123 -5.14 4.11 23.24
CA VAL A 123 -5.87 4.44 24.47
C VAL A 123 -6.28 3.17 25.24
N ILE A 124 -5.71 2.00 24.89
CA ILE A 124 -6.09 0.72 25.52
C ILE A 124 -5.86 0.71 27.04
N ASP A 125 -4.84 1.43 27.51
CA ASP A 125 -4.49 1.56 28.92
C ASP A 125 -5.56 2.30 29.74
N ILE A 126 -6.22 3.29 29.12
CA ILE A 126 -7.34 4.02 29.71
C ILE A 126 -8.54 3.08 29.87
N PHE A 127 -8.85 2.29 28.84
CA PHE A 127 -9.98 1.36 28.86
C PHE A 127 -9.76 0.15 29.75
N ALA A 128 -8.51 -0.30 29.93
CA ALA A 128 -8.17 -1.35 30.89
C ALA A 128 -8.52 -0.98 32.34
N LYS A 129 -8.56 0.33 32.65
CA LYS A 129 -8.93 0.86 33.97
C LYS A 129 -10.39 1.32 34.06
N SER A 130 -11.19 1.06 33.02
CA SER A 130 -12.58 1.49 32.97
C SER A 130 -13.48 0.63 33.86
N ASN A 131 -14.49 1.26 34.47
CA ASN A 131 -15.56 0.55 35.19
C ASN A 131 -16.53 -0.16 34.23
N ASN A 132 -16.43 0.07 32.92
CA ASN A 132 -17.21 -0.65 31.93
C ASN A 132 -16.53 -2.00 31.63
N GLU A 133 -17.15 -3.09 32.12
CA GLU A 133 -16.60 -4.44 32.05
C GLU A 133 -16.33 -4.91 30.61
N ILE A 134 -17.12 -4.50 29.63
CA ILE A 134 -16.94 -4.91 28.22
C ILE A 134 -15.59 -4.39 27.73
N PHE A 135 -15.34 -3.10 27.88
CA PHE A 135 -14.08 -2.49 27.44
C PHE A 135 -12.90 -2.95 28.30
N ALA A 136 -13.07 -3.06 29.61
CA ALA A 136 -12.01 -3.51 30.50
C ALA A 136 -11.59 -4.96 30.19
N ASN A 137 -12.53 -5.85 29.89
CA ASN A 137 -12.23 -7.24 29.54
C ASN A 137 -11.53 -7.35 28.17
N ILE A 138 -11.96 -6.59 27.16
CA ILE A 138 -11.27 -6.53 25.85
C ILE A 138 -9.85 -6.00 26.02
N ALA A 139 -9.66 -4.95 26.82
CA ALA A 139 -8.37 -4.29 27.01
C ALA A 139 -7.34 -5.12 27.80
N LYS A 140 -7.75 -6.19 28.52
CA LYS A 140 -6.82 -7.09 29.24
C LYS A 140 -5.87 -7.83 28.32
N ASP A 141 -6.32 -8.26 27.14
CA ASP A 141 -5.46 -8.91 26.14
C ASP A 141 -4.84 -7.87 25.20
N THR A 142 -3.83 -7.16 25.70
CA THR A 142 -3.06 -6.18 24.91
C THR A 142 -2.19 -6.81 23.83
N LYS A 143 -2.11 -8.14 23.74
CA LYS A 143 -1.38 -8.81 22.64
C LYS A 143 -2.27 -8.94 21.42
N LYS A 144 -3.54 -9.31 21.60
CA LYS A 144 -4.50 -9.52 20.50
C LYS A 144 -5.36 -8.30 20.20
N ASN A 145 -5.63 -7.46 21.20
CA ASN A 145 -6.55 -6.34 21.06
C ASN A 145 -5.83 -5.00 21.02
N ARG A 146 -6.43 -4.03 20.32
CA ARG A 146 -6.02 -2.63 20.29
C ARG A 146 -7.27 -1.77 20.45
N ILE A 147 -7.16 -0.67 21.20
CA ILE A 147 -8.20 0.36 21.24
C ILE A 147 -7.53 1.66 20.82
N LYS A 148 -7.90 2.15 19.63
CA LYS A 148 -7.31 3.34 19.02
C LYS A 148 -8.37 4.43 18.90
N ALA A 149 -7.97 5.67 19.15
CA ALA A 149 -8.78 6.85 18.91
C ALA A 149 -8.26 7.66 17.73
N ILE A 150 -9.16 8.24 16.93
CA ILE A 150 -8.84 9.25 15.91
C ILE A 150 -9.36 10.58 16.42
N ARG A 151 -8.48 11.57 16.58
CA ARG A 151 -8.89 12.94 16.89
C ARG A 151 -9.21 13.68 15.59
N VAL A 152 -10.47 14.05 15.39
CA VAL A 152 -10.86 14.95 14.29
C VAL A 152 -10.97 16.39 14.81
N PRO A 153 -10.10 17.33 14.38
CA PRO A 153 -10.18 18.71 14.81
C PRO A 153 -11.55 19.33 14.44
N LYS A 154 -12.19 20.00 15.41
CA LYS A 154 -13.52 20.63 15.25
C LYS A 154 -14.65 19.66 14.85
N GLY A 155 -14.46 18.35 15.04
CA GLY A 155 -15.43 17.34 14.61
C GLY A 155 -16.82 17.49 15.24
N ASP A 156 -16.89 18.02 16.45
CA ASP A 156 -18.11 18.38 17.19
C ASP A 156 -18.95 19.47 16.49
N THR A 157 -18.30 20.38 15.78
CA THR A 157 -18.98 21.46 15.03
C THR A 157 -19.30 21.08 13.58
N ILE A 158 -18.59 20.09 13.03
CA ILE A 158 -18.67 19.73 11.60
C ILE A 158 -19.64 18.56 11.39
N PHE A 159 -19.69 17.60 12.32
CA PHE A 159 -20.47 16.39 12.14
C PHE A 159 -21.81 16.45 12.85
N SER A 160 -22.87 16.30 12.06
CA SER A 160 -24.21 16.03 12.57
C SER A 160 -24.32 14.59 13.11
N LYS A 161 -25.29 14.36 14.00
CA LYS A 161 -25.63 13.01 14.49
C LYS A 161 -25.90 12.02 13.35
N ARG A 162 -26.50 12.48 12.24
CA ARG A 162 -26.76 11.66 11.05
C ARG A 162 -25.47 11.24 10.35
N GLN A 163 -24.46 12.11 10.28
CA GLN A 163 -23.15 11.74 9.73
C GLN A 163 -22.44 10.74 10.63
N MET A 164 -22.51 10.90 11.95
CA MET A 164 -21.95 9.95 12.91
C MET A 164 -22.54 8.54 12.76
N GLN A 165 -23.85 8.42 12.56
CA GLN A 165 -24.51 7.13 12.28
C GLN A 165 -23.99 6.50 10.98
N ARG A 166 -23.79 7.30 9.92
CA ARG A 166 -23.20 6.80 8.67
C ARG A 166 -21.77 6.31 8.85
N PHE A 167 -20.98 6.94 9.72
CA PHE A 167 -19.63 6.46 10.04
C PHE A 167 -19.69 5.11 10.73
N GLU A 168 -20.61 4.92 11.67
CA GLU A 168 -20.85 3.63 12.34
C GLU A 168 -21.22 2.53 11.33
N GLU A 169 -22.19 2.79 10.45
CA GLU A 169 -22.57 1.85 9.38
C GLU A 169 -21.41 1.53 8.43
N PHE A 170 -20.55 2.52 8.15
CA PHE A 170 -19.38 2.33 7.30
C PHE A 170 -18.34 1.42 7.96
N VAL A 171 -17.97 1.67 9.23
CA VAL A 171 -16.92 0.87 9.91
C VAL A 171 -17.35 -0.57 10.17
N ARG A 172 -18.65 -0.84 10.39
CA ARG A 172 -19.18 -2.21 10.54
C ARG A 172 -18.89 -3.11 9.34
N LYS A 173 -18.78 -2.55 8.14
CA LYS A 173 -18.42 -3.29 6.91
C LYS A 173 -17.00 -3.88 6.96
N PHE A 174 -16.16 -3.39 7.87
CA PHE A 174 -14.79 -3.84 8.07
C PHE A 174 -14.64 -4.75 9.30
N GLY A 175 -15.75 -5.21 9.90
CA GLY A 175 -15.74 -6.14 11.03
C GLY A 175 -15.80 -5.49 12.41
N ALA A 176 -16.25 -4.23 12.50
CA ALA A 176 -16.56 -3.55 13.75
C ALA A 176 -17.95 -3.92 14.30
#